data_AF-A0A2J5P6E8-F1
#
_entry.id   AF-A0A2J5P6E8-F1
#
_cell.length_a   1.000
_cell.length_b   1.000
_cell.length_c   1.000
_cell.angle_alpha   90.00
_cell.angle_beta   90.00
_cell.angle_gamma   90.00
#
_symmetry.space_group_name_H-M   'P 1'
#
loop_
_entity.id
_entity.type
_entity.pdbx_description
1 polymer ?
#
loop_
_entity_poly.entity_id
_entity_poly.type
_entity_poly.pdbx_seq_one_letter_code
_entity_poly.pdbx_strand_id
1 'polypeptide(L)'
;ASKEEIIEVIVSEIVNARVGEMVAGNHDLARMASVLAGVLPATESTKNDNYLLMEINAEASRNPRLREIMIQADRRLKEEGGRLTRHYHPEMTAEQISVACEFIAILTEGAAYRCDLATAPTVDKAAMESLYRDVFQLLFAQK
;
A
#
# COMPACT_ATOMS: atom_id res chain seq x y z
N ALA A 1 25.36 -14.24 6.14
CA ALA A 1 24.52 -13.09 5.78
C ALA A 1 24.45 -12.14 6.96
N SER A 2 24.57 -10.82 6.76
CA SER A 2 24.28 -9.83 7.80
C SER A 2 22.77 -9.75 8.07
N LYS A 3 22.37 -9.20 9.23
CA LYS A 3 20.95 -9.01 9.56
C LYS A 3 20.23 -8.20 8.46
N GLU A 4 20.90 -7.16 7.95
CA GLU A 4 20.37 -6.29 6.91
C GLU A 4 20.24 -6.99 5.57
N GLU A 5 21.14 -7.91 5.22
CA GLU A 5 21.01 -8.72 4.00
C GLU A 5 19.79 -9.64 4.06
N ILE A 6 19.49 -10.20 5.25
CA ILE A 6 18.29 -11.01 5.45
C ILE A 6 17.04 -10.12 5.34
N ILE A 7 17.05 -8.94 5.97
CA ILE A 7 15.94 -7.99 5.89
C ILE A 7 15.71 -7.52 4.45
N GLU A 8 16.77 -7.27 3.68
CA GLU A 8 16.66 -6.88 2.28
C GLU A 8 15.96 -7.93 1.42
N VAL A 9 16.28 -9.22 1.64
CA VAL A 9 15.58 -10.33 0.97
C VAL A 9 14.10 -10.33 1.35
N ILE A 10 13.78 -10.24 2.65
CA ILE A 10 12.41 -10.26 3.12
C ILE A 10 11.59 -9.08 2.56
N VAL A 11 12.12 -7.85 2.65
CA VAL A 11 11.47 -6.66 2.09
C VAL A 11 11.25 -6.83 0.58
N SER A 12 12.24 -7.38 -0.13
CA SER A 12 12.13 -7.63 -1.57
C SER A 12 11.05 -8.65 -1.90
N GLU A 13 10.92 -9.73 -1.12
CA GLU A 13 9.86 -10.73 -1.28
C GLU A 13 8.46 -10.12 -1.07
N ILE A 14 8.28 -9.34 0.00
CA ILE A 14 7.02 -8.65 0.30
C ILE A 14 6.66 -7.66 -0.82
N VAL A 15 7.63 -6.86 -1.28
CA VAL A 15 7.41 -5.92 -2.39
C VAL A 15 7.02 -6.66 -3.67
N ASN A 16 7.70 -7.75 -3.99
CA ASN A 16 7.37 -8.55 -5.19
C ASN A 16 5.96 -9.13 -5.12
N ALA A 17 5.54 -9.63 -3.95
CA ALA A 17 4.19 -10.12 -3.74
C ALA A 17 3.16 -9.00 -3.94
N ARG A 18 3.37 -7.84 -3.32
CA ARG A 18 2.49 -6.66 -3.46
C ARG A 18 2.39 -6.14 -4.88
N VAL A 19 3.51 -6.07 -5.61
CA VAL A 19 3.51 -5.72 -7.04
C VAL A 19 2.70 -6.75 -7.84
N GLY A 20 2.87 -8.05 -7.55
CA GLY A 20 2.09 -9.11 -8.16
C GLY A 20 0.58 -8.93 -7.93
N GLU A 21 0.18 -8.61 -6.70
CA GLU A 21 -1.21 -8.30 -6.35
C GLU A 21 -1.74 -7.04 -7.06
N MET A 22 -0.95 -5.97 -7.13
CA MET A 22 -1.31 -4.74 -7.86
C MET A 22 -1.58 -5.03 -9.34
N VAL A 23 -0.71 -5.81 -9.98
CA VAL A 23 -0.84 -6.20 -11.39
C VAL A 23 -2.04 -7.12 -11.59
N ALA A 24 -2.22 -8.13 -10.74
CA ALA A 24 -3.34 -9.06 -10.82
C ALA A 24 -4.70 -8.39 -10.54
N GLY A 25 -4.72 -7.41 -9.62
CA GLY A 25 -5.88 -6.60 -9.29
C GLY A 25 -6.24 -5.58 -10.38
N ASN A 26 -5.33 -5.33 -11.32
CA ASN A 26 -5.60 -4.62 -12.57
C ASN A 26 -6.33 -3.27 -12.40
N HIS A 27 -5.90 -2.47 -11.41
CA HIS A 27 -6.50 -1.18 -11.05
C HIS A 27 -7.97 -1.25 -10.59
N ASP A 28 -8.39 -2.36 -9.98
CA ASP A 28 -9.70 -2.51 -9.35
C ASP A 28 -9.80 -1.68 -8.04
N LEU A 29 -10.14 -0.40 -8.20
CA LEU A 29 -10.32 0.56 -7.11
C LEU A 29 -11.46 0.16 -6.16
N ALA A 30 -12.48 -0.55 -6.65
CA ALA A 30 -13.59 -1.01 -5.82
C ALA A 30 -13.12 -2.09 -4.84
N ARG A 31 -12.38 -3.09 -5.33
CA ARG A 31 -11.75 -4.10 -4.49
C ARG A 31 -10.77 -3.49 -3.51
N MET A 32 -9.95 -2.52 -3.95
CA MET A 32 -9.01 -1.82 -3.08
C MET A 32 -9.76 -1.12 -1.92
N ALA A 33 -10.87 -0.44 -2.20
CA ALA A 33 -11.70 0.16 -1.17
C ALA A 33 -12.24 -0.89 -0.17
N SER A 34 -12.69 -2.06 -0.65
CA SER A 34 -13.14 -3.16 0.20
C SER A 34 -12.04 -3.71 1.12
N VAL A 35 -10.81 -3.82 0.61
CA VAL A 35 -9.66 -4.28 1.39
C VAL A 35 -9.28 -3.24 2.44
N LEU A 36 -9.17 -1.97 2.08
CA LEU A 36 -8.81 -0.91 3.03
C LEU A 36 -9.86 -0.70 4.14
N ALA A 37 -11.14 -0.89 3.82
CA ALA A 37 -12.21 -0.84 4.81
C ALA A 37 -12.28 -2.10 5.70
N GLY A 38 -11.53 -3.16 5.36
CA GLY A 38 -11.59 -4.45 6.03
C GLY A 38 -12.91 -5.18 5.83
N VAL A 39 -13.68 -4.84 4.79
CA VAL A 39 -14.86 -5.60 4.31
C VAL A 39 -14.38 -6.90 3.69
N LEU A 40 -13.35 -6.82 2.83
CA LEU A 40 -12.59 -7.99 2.42
C LEU A 40 -11.44 -8.19 3.42
N PRO A 41 -11.38 -9.33 4.12
CA PRO A 41 -10.29 -9.57 5.05
C PRO A 41 -8.97 -9.77 4.31
N ALA A 42 -7.91 -9.14 4.79
CA ALA A 42 -6.55 -9.44 4.38
C ALA A 42 -6.20 -10.88 4.77
N THR A 43 -5.35 -11.54 3.97
CA THR A 43 -4.84 -12.87 4.31
C THR A 43 -3.92 -12.80 5.53
N GLU A 44 -3.74 -13.92 6.23
CA GLU A 44 -2.80 -13.99 7.37
C GLU A 44 -1.37 -13.64 6.94
N SER A 45 -0.94 -14.07 5.75
CA SER A 45 0.37 -13.70 5.19
C SER A 45 0.48 -12.18 5.03
N THR A 46 -0.52 -11.55 4.41
CA THR A 46 -0.54 -10.09 4.21
C THR A 46 -0.44 -9.34 5.55
N LYS A 47 -1.13 -9.83 6.59
CA LYS A 47 -1.06 -9.23 7.92
C LYS A 47 0.33 -9.37 8.54
N ASN A 48 0.93 -10.57 8.45
CA ASN A 48 2.28 -10.80 8.94
C ASN A 48 3.31 -9.92 8.22
N ASP A 49 3.18 -9.78 6.90
CA ASP A 49 4.02 -8.88 6.10
C ASP A 49 3.84 -7.42 6.52
N ASN A 50 2.61 -6.99 6.80
CA ASN A 50 2.34 -5.65 7.31
C ASN A 50 3.06 -5.42 8.64
N TYR A 51 2.91 -6.30 9.63
CA TYR A 51 3.58 -6.16 10.93
C TYR A 51 5.10 -6.12 10.78
N LEU A 52 5.66 -7.00 9.95
CA LEU A 52 7.09 -7.06 9.74
C LEU A 52 7.62 -5.77 9.10
N LEU A 53 6.93 -5.23 8.10
CA LEU A 53 7.30 -3.93 7.52
C LEU A 53 7.19 -2.80 8.54
N MET A 54 6.22 -2.83 9.45
CA MET A 54 6.10 -1.83 10.53
C MET A 54 7.28 -1.92 11.51
N GLU A 55 7.69 -3.12 11.89
CA GLU A 55 8.86 -3.34 12.75
C GLU A 55 10.15 -2.85 12.06
N ILE A 56 10.33 -3.20 10.79
CA ILE A 56 11.48 -2.76 9.99
C ILE A 56 11.49 -1.24 9.84
N ASN A 57 10.34 -0.62 9.59
CA ASN A 57 10.24 0.84 9.48
C ASN A 57 10.58 1.54 10.80
N ALA A 58 10.16 0.97 11.94
CA ALA A 58 10.55 1.45 13.26
C ALA A 58 12.05 1.32 13.50
N GLU A 59 12.70 0.26 13.03
CA GLU A 59 14.16 0.09 13.11
C GLU A 59 14.92 1.04 12.16
N ALA A 60 14.41 1.27 10.96
CA ALA A 60 14.99 2.16 9.95
C ALA A 60 15.10 3.63 10.43
N SER A 61 14.34 4.03 11.46
CA SER A 61 14.52 5.30 12.16
C SER A 61 15.91 5.46 12.78
N ARG A 62 16.57 4.34 13.11
CA ARG A 62 17.88 4.26 13.78
C ARG A 62 18.95 3.52 12.97
N ASN A 63 18.58 2.85 11.87
CA ASN A 63 19.49 2.12 11.00
C ASN A 63 19.47 2.69 9.55
N PRO A 64 20.51 3.42 9.11
CA PRO A 64 20.56 4.04 7.78
C PRO A 64 20.48 3.02 6.63
N ARG A 65 21.08 1.84 6.78
CA ARG A 65 21.05 0.80 5.74
C ARG A 65 19.64 0.25 5.54
N LEU A 66 18.90 0.02 6.63
CA LEU A 66 17.50 -0.40 6.54
C LEU A 66 16.62 0.71 5.96
N ARG A 67 16.91 1.98 6.26
CA ARG A 67 16.21 3.11 5.64
C ARG A 67 16.38 3.14 4.13
N GLU A 68 17.59 2.91 3.64
CA GLU A 68 17.85 2.82 2.19
C GLU A 68 17.08 1.66 1.54
N ILE A 69 17.06 0.49 2.17
CA ILE A 69 16.27 -0.66 1.72
C ILE A 69 14.78 -0.30 1.61
N MET A 70 14.22 0.34 2.64
CA MET A 70 12.81 0.76 2.64
C MET A 70 12.50 1.82 1.58
N ILE A 71 13.39 2.79 1.37
CA ILE A 71 13.24 3.81 0.31
C ILE A 71 13.24 3.16 -1.08
N GLN A 72 14.13 2.20 -1.32
CA GLN A 72 14.19 1.49 -2.60
C GLN A 72 12.94 0.64 -2.83
N ALA A 73 12.46 -0.05 -1.79
CA ALA A 73 11.22 -0.83 -1.81
C ALA A 73 10.00 0.03 -2.14
N ASP A 74 9.84 1.15 -1.45
CA ASP A 74 8.77 2.12 -1.68
C ASP A 74 8.81 2.69 -3.10
N ARG A 75 10.01 3.04 -3.59
CA ARG A 75 10.19 3.54 -4.96
C ARG A 75 9.70 2.53 -5.99
N ARG A 76 10.02 1.24 -5.83
CA ARG A 76 9.57 0.18 -6.73
C ARG A 76 8.05 0.01 -6.74
N LEU A 77 7.41 0.07 -5.57
CA LEU A 77 5.94 0.03 -5.47
C LEU A 77 5.30 1.23 -6.17
N LYS A 78 5.83 2.44 -5.96
CA LYS A 78 5.33 3.66 -6.60
C LYS A 78 5.55 3.69 -8.10
N GLU A 79 6.68 3.16 -8.59
CA GLU A 79 6.95 3.02 -10.03
C GLU A 79 5.92 2.11 -10.71
N GLU A 80 5.62 0.94 -10.12
CA GLU A 80 4.61 0.03 -10.66
C GLU A 80 3.18 0.56 -10.52
N GLY A 81 2.82 1.10 -9.36
CA GLY A 81 1.53 1.76 -9.16
C GLY A 81 1.32 2.93 -10.12
N GLY A 82 2.36 3.73 -10.36
CA GLY A 82 2.34 4.83 -11.31
C GLY A 82 2.23 4.36 -12.76
N ARG A 83 2.88 3.25 -13.12
CA ARG A 83 2.75 2.61 -14.43
C ARG A 83 1.33 2.13 -14.69
N LEU A 84 0.70 1.46 -13.71
CA LEU A 84 -0.70 1.03 -13.79
C LEU A 84 -1.64 2.23 -13.89
N THR A 85 -1.45 3.23 -13.04
CA THR A 85 -2.28 4.44 -13.05
C THR A 85 -2.21 5.14 -14.40
N ARG A 86 -1.01 5.32 -14.99
CA ARG A 86 -0.84 5.91 -16.32
C ARG A 86 -1.54 5.13 -17.42
N HIS A 87 -1.64 3.81 -17.28
CA HIS A 87 -2.33 2.96 -18.25
C HIS A 87 -3.86 3.18 -18.21
N TYR A 88 -4.43 3.31 -17.01
CA TYR A 88 -5.88 3.48 -16.81
C TYR A 88 -6.35 4.94 -16.87
N HIS A 89 -5.46 5.88 -16.58
CA HIS A 89 -5.71 7.31 -16.53
C HIS A 89 -4.64 8.06 -17.36
N PRO A 90 -4.61 7.86 -18.69
CA PRO A 90 -3.62 8.50 -19.57
C PRO A 90 -3.72 10.03 -19.59
N GLU A 91 -4.84 10.61 -19.15
CA GLU A 91 -5.06 12.04 -18.98
C GLU A 91 -4.27 12.66 -17.82
N MET A 92 -3.87 11.86 -16.83
CA MET A 92 -3.15 12.39 -15.67
C MET A 92 -1.69 12.69 -16.00
N THR A 93 -1.20 13.82 -15.52
CA THR A 93 0.23 14.17 -15.62
C THR A 93 1.07 13.28 -14.71
N ALA A 94 2.37 13.19 -15.00
CA ALA A 94 3.29 12.43 -14.14
C ALA A 94 3.31 12.91 -12.68
N GLU A 95 3.13 14.22 -12.46
CA GLU A 95 3.06 14.81 -11.13
C GLU A 95 1.77 14.41 -10.40
N GLN A 96 0.61 14.46 -11.08
CA GLN A 96 -0.66 14.00 -10.52
C GLN A 96 -0.60 12.52 -10.13
N ILE A 97 -0.01 11.68 -10.99
CA ILE A 97 0.18 10.26 -10.71
C ILE A 97 1.09 10.07 -9.49
N SER A 98 2.21 10.78 -9.41
CA SER A 98 3.14 10.70 -8.28
C SER A 98 2.45 11.04 -6.95
N VAL A 99 1.66 12.12 -6.93
CA VAL A 99 0.90 12.53 -5.74
C VAL A 99 -0.19 11.50 -5.39
N ALA A 100 -0.89 10.96 -6.39
CA ALA A 100 -1.91 9.92 -6.19
C ALA A 100 -1.30 8.64 -5.60
N CYS A 101 -0.14 8.20 -6.11
CA CYS A 101 0.57 7.04 -5.58
C CYS A 101 1.00 7.24 -4.11
N GLU A 102 1.51 8.42 -3.77
CA GLU A 102 1.87 8.76 -2.38
C GLU A 102 0.63 8.70 -1.47
N PHE A 103 -0.46 9.35 -1.88
CA PHE A 103 -1.70 9.38 -1.12
C PHE A 103 -2.27 7.96 -0.89
N ILE A 104 -2.27 7.13 -1.93
CA ILE A 104 -2.71 5.74 -1.85
C ILE A 104 -1.81 4.92 -0.91
N ALA A 105 -0.49 5.11 -0.97
CA ALA A 105 0.44 4.42 -0.07
C ALA A 105 0.14 4.75 1.40
N ILE A 106 -0.04 6.04 1.72
CA ILE A 106 -0.39 6.50 3.07
C ILE A 106 -1.71 5.89 3.55
N LEU A 107 -2.75 5.89 2.70
CA LEU A 107 -4.03 5.28 3.06
C LEU A 107 -3.89 3.77 3.30
N THR A 108 -3.08 3.08 2.49
CA THR A 108 -2.88 1.64 2.59
C THR A 108 -2.13 1.26 3.86
N GLU A 109 -1.04 1.95 4.17
CA GLU A 109 -0.28 1.73 5.41
C GLU A 109 -1.10 2.08 6.66
N GLY A 110 -1.81 3.20 6.62
CA GLY A 110 -2.68 3.64 7.71
C GLY A 110 -3.83 2.66 7.96
N ALA A 111 -4.46 2.15 6.90
CA ALA A 111 -5.50 1.14 6.99
C ALA A 111 -4.96 -0.18 7.56
N ALA A 112 -3.83 -0.67 7.06
CA ALA A 112 -3.18 -1.88 7.57
C ALA A 112 -2.92 -1.78 9.09
N TYR A 113 -2.36 -0.66 9.55
CA TYR A 113 -2.10 -0.46 10.97
C TYR A 113 -3.38 -0.40 11.83
N ARG A 114 -4.41 0.29 11.34
CA ARG A 114 -5.64 0.54 12.10
C ARG A 114 -6.60 -0.64 12.10
N CYS A 115 -6.70 -1.37 11.00
CA CYS A 115 -7.58 -2.54 10.88
C CYS A 115 -7.22 -3.62 11.90
N ASP A 116 -5.94 -3.79 12.20
CA ASP A 116 -5.48 -4.82 13.13
C ASP A 116 -5.44 -4.36 14.60
N LEU A 117 -5.37 -3.06 14.87
CA LEU A 117 -5.48 -2.50 16.23
C LEU A 117 -6.93 -2.56 16.78
N ALA A 118 -7.93 -2.58 15.89
CA ALA A 118 -9.33 -2.56 16.27
C ALA A 118 -9.80 -3.91 16.82
N THR A 119 -9.63 -4.12 18.14
CA THR A 119 -10.14 -5.30 18.87
C THR A 119 -11.68 -5.35 18.93
N ALA A 120 -12.36 -4.24 18.65
CA ALA A 120 -13.77 -4.16 18.31
C ALA A 120 -13.96 -3.04 17.26
N PRO A 121 -14.61 -3.30 16.11
CA PRO A 121 -14.83 -2.26 15.11
C PRO A 121 -15.81 -1.22 15.66
N THR A 122 -15.31 -0.03 15.98
CA THR A 122 -16.12 1.13 16.35
C THR A 122 -16.70 1.85 15.14
N VAL A 123 -16.28 1.47 13.93
CA VAL A 123 -16.63 2.09 12.65
C VAL A 123 -17.31 1.06 11.76
N ASP A 124 -18.41 1.46 11.11
CA ASP A 124 -19.09 0.68 10.09
C ASP A 124 -18.18 0.51 8.86
N LYS A 125 -17.79 -0.73 8.59
CA LYS A 125 -16.89 -1.08 7.48
C LYS A 125 -17.52 -0.79 6.11
N ALA A 126 -18.83 -0.95 5.95
CA ALA A 126 -19.51 -0.65 4.68
C ALA A 126 -19.53 0.86 4.41
N ALA A 127 -19.76 1.66 5.46
CA ALA A 127 -19.65 3.12 5.36
C ALA A 127 -18.21 3.56 5.02
N MET A 128 -17.21 2.95 5.66
CA MET A 128 -15.79 3.20 5.38
C MET A 128 -15.41 2.84 3.94
N GLU A 129 -15.92 1.72 3.44
CA GLU A 129 -15.72 1.27 2.05
C GLU A 129 -16.30 2.26 1.04
N SER A 130 -17.50 2.79 1.32
CA SER A 130 -18.11 3.84 0.49
C SER A 130 -17.23 5.08 0.45
N LEU A 131 -16.71 5.52 1.61
CA LEU A 131 -15.82 6.67 1.68
C LEU A 131 -14.53 6.47 0.85
N TYR A 132 -13.90 5.30 0.94
CA TYR A 132 -12.73 5.00 0.11
C TYR A 132 -13.05 5.06 -1.39
N ARG A 133 -14.20 4.52 -1.81
CA ARG A 133 -14.64 4.62 -3.21
C ARG A 133 -14.81 6.06 -3.66
N ASP A 134 -15.49 6.89 -2.86
CA ASP A 134 -15.72 8.29 -3.19
C ASP A 134 -14.40 9.08 -3.30
N VAL A 135 -13.46 8.80 -2.40
CA VAL A 135 -12.11 9.38 -2.43
C VAL A 135 -11.36 8.95 -3.68
N PHE A 136 -11.40 7.67 -4.07
CA PHE A 136 -10.74 7.21 -5.30
C PHE A 136 -11.39 7.77 -6.55
N GLN A 137 -12.73 7.85 -6.60
CA GLN A 137 -13.43 8.51 -7.69
C GLN A 137 -13.02 9.97 -7.82
N LEU A 138 -12.88 10.70 -6.71
CA LEU A 138 -12.40 12.08 -6.73
C LEU A 138 -10.94 12.18 -7.17
N LEU A 139 -10.08 11.28 -6.70
CA LEU A 139 -8.64 11.26 -7.01
C LEU A 139 -8.39 11.03 -8.51
N PHE A 140 -9.20 10.19 -9.13
CA PHE A 140 -9.11 9.82 -10.54
C PHE A 140 -10.18 10.47 -11.42
N ALA A 141 -10.94 11.44 -10.88
CA ALA A 141 -11.91 12.20 -11.66
C ALA A 141 -11.16 13.07 -12.67
N GLN A 142 -11.64 13.04 -13.91
CA GLN A 142 -11.09 13.87 -14.99
C GLN A 142 -11.15 15.36 -14.60
N LYS A 143 -10.01 16.05 -14.72
CA LYS A 143 -9.95 17.51 -14.79
C LYS A 143 -9.20 17.92 -16.06
#